data_AF-A0A936QJ68-F1
#
_entry.id   AF-A0A936QJ68-F1
#
_cell.length_a   1.000
_cell.length_b   1.000
_cell.length_c   1.000
_cell.angle_alpha   90.00
_cell.angle_beta   90.00
_cell.angle_gamma   90.00
#
_symmetry.space_group_name_H-M   'P 1'
#
loop_
_entity.id
_entity.type
_entity.pdbx_description
1 polymer ?
#
loop_
_entity_poly.entity_id
_entity_poly.type
_entity_poly.pdbx_seq_one_letter_code
_entity_poly.pdbx_strand_id
1 'polypeptide(L)'
;MLKFVIYSALLILIAVSYSCEDPITGQIDNQPPNTNLSIFPDSIIAPGSTLKTIRWWGDDPDGFVSGFRISFDSVNWGYTTKNDSTFVLNITGTDSTFRFFVAAVDDKGLIDPSPATNLYPVMNSPPSVRFDAGTEIPDTTFPLATFKWTGSDPDGASNIRYYQYSLNDTNNFRRIAGNINLLTLTKDSGLALNANNILYLRAEDGAGALSPITRMPDTSRTWFVKPVTSKILLIKDMPLSQFSIASSYFNNAFDTIRYDVLDIKSNGGSLIPKIVNPMFIETLKLFDIVVWSANQGNVTSDNANFELAQNSLPFYLLSGRKLFFTTGLPNAETQVQGSLINWAPIDSISSCTIALVSNGVSLINTDNSYPVLTASTLIQRVRGLKTTEPTQIIYRLPISTNCQSNTVVAIKDQAVNPKNILMTVPVYYLNADPNVSKILFRKILIDEFGYN
;
A
#
# COMPACT_ATOMS: atom_id res chain seq x y z
N MET A 1 59.17 -38.62 -42.12
CA MET A 1 57.97 -37.85 -41.69
C MET A 1 58.03 -36.36 -42.05
N LEU A 2 59.15 -35.66 -41.86
CA LEU A 2 59.24 -34.21 -42.11
C LEU A 2 59.03 -33.78 -43.59
N LYS A 3 59.49 -34.59 -44.56
CA LYS A 3 59.30 -34.27 -46.00
C LYS A 3 57.84 -34.39 -46.47
N PHE A 4 57.04 -35.28 -45.87
CA PHE A 4 55.64 -35.49 -46.27
C PHE A 4 54.76 -34.32 -45.82
N VAL A 5 55.01 -33.79 -44.62
CA VAL A 5 54.32 -32.60 -44.08
C VAL A 5 54.61 -31.34 -44.90
N ILE A 6 55.84 -31.20 -45.42
CA ILE A 6 56.22 -30.04 -46.25
C ILE A 6 55.50 -30.08 -47.62
N TYR A 7 55.38 -31.24 -48.26
CA TYR A 7 54.63 -31.35 -49.51
C TYR A 7 53.12 -31.17 -49.31
N SER A 8 52.55 -31.65 -48.21
CA SER A 8 51.14 -31.41 -47.85
C SER A 8 50.87 -29.94 -47.52
N ALA A 9 51.79 -29.26 -46.83
CA ALA A 9 51.67 -27.83 -46.53
C ALA A 9 51.82 -26.97 -47.80
N LEU A 10 52.69 -27.34 -48.74
CA LEU A 10 52.87 -26.61 -50.00
C LEU A 10 51.67 -26.80 -50.95
N LEU A 11 51.05 -27.98 -50.96
CA LEU A 11 49.85 -28.24 -51.77
C LEU A 11 48.62 -27.48 -51.23
N ILE A 12 48.49 -27.35 -49.90
CA ILE A 12 47.44 -26.57 -49.26
C ILE A 12 47.67 -25.06 -49.47
N LEU A 13 48.92 -24.59 -49.47
CA LEU A 13 49.23 -23.17 -49.75
C LEU A 13 48.97 -22.77 -51.22
N ILE A 14 49.13 -23.72 -52.16
CA ILE A 14 48.81 -23.51 -53.58
C ILE A 14 47.28 -23.62 -53.83
N ALA A 15 46.56 -24.43 -53.04
CA ALA A 15 45.09 -24.52 -53.12
C ALA A 15 44.38 -23.28 -52.57
N VAL A 16 44.99 -22.54 -51.63
CA VAL A 16 44.41 -21.29 -51.07
C VAL A 16 44.70 -20.07 -51.95
N SER A 17 45.61 -20.16 -52.92
CA SER A 17 45.92 -19.06 -53.86
C SER A 17 45.17 -19.12 -55.20
N TYR A 18 44.27 -20.11 -55.36
CA TYR A 18 43.33 -20.22 -56.48
C TYR A 18 41.87 -20.15 -55.99
N SER A 19 41.57 -19.29 -55.01
CA SER A 19 40.19 -18.81 -54.89
C SER A 19 39.97 -17.83 -56.03
N CYS A 20 39.26 -18.27 -57.07
CA CYS A 20 38.60 -17.35 -57.98
C CYS A 20 37.68 -16.45 -57.14
N GLU A 21 38.12 -15.23 -56.86
CA GLU A 21 37.16 -14.13 -56.92
C GLU A 21 36.86 -13.97 -58.41
N ASP A 22 35.71 -14.47 -58.86
CA ASP A 22 35.14 -13.92 -60.08
C ASP A 22 34.93 -12.43 -59.79
N PRO A 23 35.63 -11.50 -60.45
CA PRO A 23 35.23 -10.11 -60.38
C PRO A 23 33.81 -10.08 -60.96
N ILE A 24 32.84 -9.58 -60.18
CA ILE A 24 31.49 -9.32 -60.64
C ILE A 24 31.63 -8.37 -61.83
N THR A 25 31.68 -8.95 -63.02
CA THR A 25 31.97 -8.28 -64.27
C THR A 25 30.63 -8.00 -64.89
N GLY A 26 30.14 -6.83 -64.51
CA GLY A 26 28.83 -6.32 -64.83
C GLY A 26 28.47 -5.38 -63.71
N GLN A 27 28.67 -4.08 -63.91
CA GLN A 27 27.96 -3.10 -63.12
C GLN A 27 26.49 -3.29 -63.50
N ILE A 28 25.81 -4.21 -62.82
CA ILE A 28 24.36 -4.33 -62.89
C ILE A 28 23.88 -3.00 -62.34
N ASP A 29 23.18 -2.23 -63.15
CA ASP A 29 22.56 -0.99 -62.69
C ASP A 29 21.68 -1.34 -61.49
N ASN A 30 21.82 -0.57 -60.41
CA ASN A 30 21.14 -0.87 -59.16
C ASN A 30 19.62 -0.92 -59.39
N GLN A 31 19.00 -2.04 -59.04
CA GLN A 31 17.55 -2.22 -59.18
C GLN A 31 16.90 -1.95 -57.84
N PRO A 32 15.69 -1.37 -57.81
CA PRO A 32 15.01 -1.18 -56.54
C PRO A 32 14.60 -2.52 -55.91
N PRO A 33 14.58 -2.62 -54.58
CA PRO A 33 14.13 -3.80 -53.88
C PRO A 33 12.60 -3.97 -53.99
N ASN A 34 12.11 -5.18 -53.70
CA ASN A 34 10.68 -5.47 -53.52
C ASN A 34 10.36 -5.72 -52.05
N THR A 35 9.16 -5.30 -51.61
CA THR A 35 8.71 -5.45 -50.23
C THR A 35 7.48 -6.34 -50.15
N ASN A 36 7.40 -7.13 -49.09
CA ASN A 36 6.29 -8.04 -48.83
C ASN A 36 5.81 -7.93 -47.36
N LEU A 37 4.50 -8.10 -47.16
CA LEU A 37 3.89 -8.22 -45.82
C LEU A 37 3.56 -9.68 -45.54
N SER A 38 3.70 -10.10 -44.27
CA SER A 38 3.44 -11.48 -43.86
C SER A 38 1.98 -11.90 -44.00
N ILE A 39 1.06 -10.95 -44.10
CA ILE A 39 -0.37 -11.19 -44.37
C ILE A 39 -0.65 -10.64 -45.76
N PHE A 40 -0.95 -11.53 -46.71
CA PHE A 40 -1.19 -11.17 -48.10
C PHE A 40 -2.39 -10.21 -48.23
N PRO A 41 -2.30 -9.22 -49.14
CA PRO A 41 -3.30 -8.16 -49.29
C PRO A 41 -4.71 -8.66 -49.69
N ASP A 42 -4.82 -9.88 -50.23
CA ASP A 42 -6.10 -10.43 -50.71
C ASP A 42 -6.94 -11.14 -49.63
N SER A 43 -6.44 -11.19 -48.39
CA SER A 43 -7.18 -11.75 -47.27
C SER A 43 -7.79 -10.63 -46.43
N ILE A 44 -9.12 -10.63 -46.30
CA ILE A 44 -9.81 -9.79 -45.30
C ILE A 44 -9.29 -10.22 -43.92
N ILE A 45 -8.49 -9.36 -43.29
CA ILE A 45 -8.02 -9.57 -41.93
C ILE A 45 -9.24 -9.46 -41.00
N ALA A 46 -9.49 -10.48 -40.19
CA ALA A 46 -10.54 -10.40 -39.17
C ALA A 46 -10.19 -9.28 -38.17
N PRO A 47 -11.17 -8.44 -37.75
CA PRO A 47 -10.92 -7.45 -36.72
C PRO A 47 -10.36 -8.09 -35.45
N GLY A 48 -9.37 -7.46 -34.82
CA GLY A 48 -8.82 -7.94 -33.54
C GLY A 48 -8.31 -6.80 -32.67
N SER A 49 -7.47 -7.12 -31.67
CA SER A 49 -6.91 -6.12 -30.75
C SER A 49 -6.26 -4.91 -31.45
N THR A 50 -6.31 -3.76 -30.80
CA THR A 50 -5.59 -2.54 -31.19
C THR A 50 -4.07 -2.66 -31.03
N LEU A 51 -3.59 -3.61 -30.23
CA LEU A 51 -2.19 -4.03 -30.22
C LEU A 51 -1.92 -5.00 -31.38
N LYS A 52 -1.18 -4.55 -32.39
CA LYS A 52 -0.88 -5.33 -33.61
C LYS A 52 0.61 -5.50 -33.86
N THR A 53 1.05 -6.76 -33.93
CA THR A 53 2.36 -7.12 -34.47
C THR A 53 2.26 -7.28 -35.98
N ILE A 54 3.01 -6.45 -36.72
CA ILE A 54 3.11 -6.50 -38.17
C ILE A 54 4.50 -6.99 -38.52
N ARG A 55 4.59 -7.92 -39.49
CA ARG A 55 5.85 -8.47 -40.00
C ARG A 55 5.96 -8.23 -41.49
N TRP A 56 7.16 -7.92 -41.93
CA TRP A 56 7.50 -7.62 -43.31
C TRP A 56 8.88 -8.19 -43.64
N TRP A 57 9.16 -8.28 -44.93
CA TRP A 57 10.46 -8.66 -45.46
C TRP A 57 10.64 -8.03 -46.83
N GLY A 58 11.85 -8.03 -47.35
CA GLY A 58 12.13 -7.53 -48.68
C GLY A 58 13.24 -8.33 -49.35
N ASP A 59 13.24 -8.27 -50.67
CA ASP A 59 14.23 -8.89 -51.54
C ASP A 59 14.85 -7.82 -52.41
N ASP A 60 16.16 -7.89 -52.58
CA ASP A 60 16.88 -7.04 -53.51
C ASP A 60 17.44 -7.89 -54.66
N PRO A 61 17.16 -7.54 -55.94
CA PRO A 61 17.59 -8.36 -57.07
C PRO A 61 19.11 -8.43 -57.28
N ASP A 62 19.87 -7.42 -56.84
CA ASP A 62 21.29 -7.26 -57.15
C ASP A 62 22.18 -6.93 -55.93
N GLY A 63 21.64 -7.10 -54.72
CA GLY A 63 22.27 -6.71 -53.47
C GLY A 63 21.51 -7.24 -52.25
N PHE A 64 21.43 -6.42 -51.19
CA PHE A 64 20.72 -6.78 -49.96
C PHE A 64 19.91 -5.62 -49.40
N VAL A 65 18.84 -5.94 -48.67
CA VAL A 65 18.02 -4.94 -47.98
C VAL A 65 18.75 -4.40 -46.75
N SER A 66 19.05 -3.10 -46.72
CA SER A 66 19.70 -2.41 -45.60
C SER A 66 18.72 -1.98 -44.50
N GLY A 67 17.43 -1.87 -44.82
CA GLY A 67 16.35 -1.65 -43.86
C GLY A 67 15.01 -1.33 -44.52
N PHE A 68 14.09 -0.74 -43.75
CA PHE A 68 12.71 -0.50 -44.16
C PHE A 68 12.25 0.89 -43.75
N ARG A 69 11.48 1.53 -44.63
CA ARG A 69 10.64 2.68 -44.32
C ARG A 69 9.23 2.22 -44.00
N ILE A 70 8.65 2.69 -42.91
CA ILE A 70 7.29 2.34 -42.47
C ILE A 70 6.42 3.59 -42.27
N SER A 71 5.13 3.49 -42.57
CA SER A 71 4.18 4.60 -42.42
C SER A 71 2.74 4.11 -42.20
N PHE A 72 1.91 4.94 -41.54
CA PHE A 72 0.45 4.72 -41.40
C PHE A 72 -0.39 5.72 -42.20
N ASP A 73 0.23 6.73 -42.81
CA ASP A 73 -0.45 7.80 -43.54
C ASP A 73 0.11 8.01 -44.95
N SER A 74 1.11 7.22 -45.36
CA SER A 74 1.89 7.34 -46.60
C SER A 74 2.69 8.65 -46.78
N VAL A 75 2.66 9.54 -45.80
CA VAL A 75 3.31 10.86 -45.85
C VAL A 75 4.50 10.91 -44.90
N ASN A 76 4.30 10.48 -43.65
CA ASN A 76 5.31 10.47 -42.61
C ASN A 76 5.92 9.07 -42.49
N TRP A 77 7.21 8.95 -42.83
CA TRP A 77 7.93 7.68 -42.88
C TRP A 77 8.99 7.59 -41.79
N GLY A 78 8.94 6.53 -40.97
CA GLY A 78 10.01 6.15 -40.06
C GLY A 78 10.94 5.11 -40.68
N TYR A 79 12.18 5.00 -40.20
CA TYR A 79 13.15 3.99 -40.65
C TYR A 79 13.41 2.95 -39.57
N THR A 80 13.53 1.68 -39.95
CA THR A 80 13.89 0.56 -39.06
C THR A 80 14.67 -0.50 -39.81
N THR A 81 15.59 -1.18 -39.12
CA THR A 81 16.29 -2.37 -39.64
C THR A 81 15.62 -3.68 -39.22
N LYS A 82 14.53 -3.60 -38.45
CA LYS A 82 13.76 -4.78 -38.02
C LYS A 82 12.80 -5.23 -39.11
N ASN A 83 12.48 -6.52 -39.09
CA ASN A 83 11.49 -7.17 -39.96
C ASN A 83 10.10 -7.24 -39.32
N ASP A 84 9.97 -6.78 -38.07
CA ASP A 84 8.70 -6.72 -37.37
C ASP A 84 8.67 -5.60 -36.34
N SER A 85 7.47 -5.21 -35.96
CA SER A 85 7.20 -4.33 -34.81
C SER A 85 5.78 -4.52 -34.31
N THR A 86 5.58 -4.21 -33.03
CA THR A 86 4.25 -4.16 -32.41
C THR A 86 3.82 -2.70 -32.26
N PHE A 87 2.65 -2.38 -32.80
CA PHE A 87 2.05 -1.05 -32.78
C PHE A 87 0.82 -1.02 -31.89
N VAL A 88 0.62 0.08 -31.16
CA VAL A 88 -0.63 0.39 -30.45
C VAL A 88 -1.45 1.30 -31.35
N LEU A 89 -2.56 0.80 -31.87
CA LEU A 89 -3.42 1.50 -32.83
C LEU A 89 -4.56 2.20 -32.08
N ASN A 90 -4.35 3.48 -31.74
CA ASN A 90 -5.32 4.24 -30.95
C ASN A 90 -6.60 4.54 -31.73
N ILE A 91 -7.74 4.06 -31.23
CA ILE A 91 -9.05 4.32 -31.83
C ILE A 91 -9.94 5.14 -30.90
N THR A 92 -10.95 5.78 -31.50
CA THR A 92 -12.07 6.37 -30.78
C THR A 92 -13.31 5.56 -31.11
N GLY A 93 -14.05 5.10 -30.09
CA GLY A 93 -15.24 4.26 -30.30
C GLY A 93 -14.92 2.77 -30.33
N THR A 94 -15.72 2.00 -31.08
CA THR A 94 -15.75 0.54 -31.03
C THR A 94 -14.68 -0.13 -31.89
N ASP A 95 -14.42 0.43 -33.06
CA ASP A 95 -13.59 -0.17 -34.10
C ASP A 95 -13.02 0.89 -35.05
N SER A 96 -11.92 0.54 -35.73
CA SER A 96 -11.32 1.34 -36.79
C SER A 96 -10.51 0.46 -37.73
N THR A 97 -10.06 1.01 -38.85
CA THR A 97 -9.18 0.32 -39.79
C THR A 97 -7.98 1.21 -40.10
N PHE A 98 -6.77 0.68 -39.86
CA PHE A 98 -5.52 1.37 -40.14
C PHE A 98 -4.89 0.82 -41.41
N ARG A 99 -4.38 1.70 -42.26
CA ARG A 99 -3.55 1.30 -43.39
C ARG A 99 -2.09 1.38 -42.98
N PHE A 100 -1.35 0.29 -43.17
CA PHE A 100 0.10 0.27 -42.97
C PHE A 100 0.80 0.20 -44.32
N PHE A 101 1.94 0.88 -44.41
CA PHE A 101 2.82 0.87 -45.56
C PHE A 101 4.23 0.51 -45.12
N VAL A 102 4.91 -0.30 -45.92
CA VAL A 102 6.32 -0.62 -45.74
C VAL A 102 7.03 -0.69 -47.09
N ALA A 103 8.23 -0.11 -47.15
CA ALA A 103 9.09 -0.12 -48.33
C ALA A 103 10.52 -0.49 -47.92
N ALA A 104 11.07 -1.52 -48.54
CA ALA A 104 12.46 -1.93 -48.40
C ALA A 104 13.38 -0.84 -48.97
N VAL A 105 14.56 -0.72 -48.35
CA VAL A 105 15.66 0.14 -48.77
C VAL A 105 16.88 -0.76 -48.98
N ASP A 106 17.50 -0.73 -50.15
CA ASP A 106 18.66 -1.55 -50.47
C ASP A 106 19.97 -0.98 -49.87
N ASP A 107 21.09 -1.67 -50.10
CA ASP A 107 22.42 -1.27 -49.63
C ASP A 107 23.01 -0.05 -50.35
N LYS A 108 22.42 0.35 -51.49
CA LYS A 108 22.84 1.52 -52.30
C LYS A 108 21.87 2.70 -52.17
N GLY A 109 20.84 2.58 -51.32
CA GLY A 109 19.87 3.61 -50.96
C GLY A 109 18.63 3.72 -51.86
N LEU A 110 18.40 2.83 -52.84
CA LEU A 110 17.10 2.81 -53.54
C LEU A 110 16.02 2.24 -52.63
N ILE A 111 14.80 2.69 -52.90
CA ILE A 111 13.60 2.35 -52.13
C ILE A 111 12.65 1.64 -53.08
N ASP A 112 11.95 0.63 -52.59
CA ASP A 112 10.85 -0.01 -53.31
C ASP A 112 9.85 1.06 -53.83
N PRO A 113 9.67 1.19 -55.16
CA PRO A 113 8.76 2.16 -55.76
C PRO A 113 7.28 1.82 -55.54
N SER A 114 6.98 0.59 -55.11
CA SER A 114 5.66 0.05 -54.85
C SER A 114 5.55 -0.49 -53.42
N PRO A 115 5.49 0.38 -52.39
CA PRO A 115 5.42 -0.06 -51.00
C PRO A 115 4.31 -1.08 -50.76
N ALA A 116 4.63 -2.16 -50.05
CA ALA A 116 3.63 -3.12 -49.62
C ALA A 116 2.66 -2.46 -48.62
N THR A 117 1.37 -2.73 -48.80
CA THR A 117 0.32 -2.16 -47.95
C THR A 117 -0.76 -3.17 -47.63
N ASN A 118 -1.31 -3.08 -46.42
CA ASN A 118 -2.51 -3.82 -46.03
C ASN A 118 -3.37 -3.00 -45.05
N LEU A 119 -4.64 -3.38 -44.93
CA LEU A 119 -5.60 -2.81 -43.98
C LEU A 119 -5.68 -3.69 -42.73
N TYR A 120 -5.56 -3.06 -41.56
CA TYR A 120 -5.63 -3.69 -40.25
C TYR A 120 -6.87 -3.20 -39.51
N PRO A 121 -8.00 -3.92 -39.61
CA PRO A 121 -9.16 -3.64 -38.79
C PRO A 121 -8.88 -4.03 -37.33
N VAL A 122 -9.25 -3.14 -36.42
CA VAL A 122 -9.10 -3.31 -34.98
C VAL A 122 -10.40 -3.01 -34.26
N MET A 123 -10.63 -3.69 -33.14
CA MET A 123 -11.73 -3.43 -32.22
C MET A 123 -11.17 -3.13 -30.83
N ASN A 124 -11.81 -2.19 -30.14
CA ASN A 124 -11.49 -1.86 -28.75
C ASN A 124 -12.17 -2.85 -27.79
N SER A 125 -11.40 -3.40 -26.87
CA SER A 125 -11.85 -4.32 -25.83
C SER A 125 -12.03 -3.53 -24.54
N PRO A 126 -13.17 -3.66 -23.84
CA PRO A 126 -13.38 -2.90 -22.62
C PRO A 126 -12.37 -3.30 -21.53
N PRO A 127 -11.94 -2.34 -20.69
CA PRO A 127 -11.04 -2.62 -19.59
C PRO A 127 -11.71 -3.47 -18.51
N SER A 128 -10.93 -3.87 -17.51
CA SER A 128 -11.37 -4.57 -16.31
C SER A 128 -10.80 -3.89 -15.07
N VAL A 129 -11.51 -3.97 -13.94
CA VAL A 129 -11.05 -3.48 -12.64
C VAL A 129 -11.55 -4.37 -11.52
N ARG A 130 -10.71 -4.59 -10.52
CA ARG A 130 -11.04 -5.34 -9.30
C ARG A 130 -10.37 -4.70 -8.09
N PHE A 131 -11.04 -4.72 -6.94
CA PHE A 131 -10.39 -4.38 -5.68
C PHE A 131 -9.31 -5.42 -5.33
N ASP A 132 -8.23 -4.98 -4.71
CA ASP A 132 -7.11 -5.84 -4.36
C ASP A 132 -7.50 -6.77 -3.20
N ALA A 133 -7.22 -8.07 -3.32
CA ALA A 133 -7.46 -9.02 -2.25
C ALA A 133 -6.63 -8.67 -1.01
N GLY A 134 -7.19 -8.87 0.18
CA GLY A 134 -6.56 -8.48 1.45
C GLY A 134 -6.62 -6.98 1.73
N THR A 135 -7.42 -6.22 0.97
CA THR A 135 -7.68 -4.78 1.21
C THR A 135 -9.14 -4.49 1.52
N GLU A 136 -9.88 -5.53 1.94
CA GLU A 136 -11.31 -5.42 2.21
C GLU A 136 -11.58 -4.41 3.33
N ILE A 137 -12.66 -3.65 3.16
CA ILE A 137 -13.12 -2.71 4.17
C ILE A 137 -13.72 -3.47 5.36
N PRO A 138 -13.44 -3.07 6.62
CA PRO A 138 -14.15 -3.61 7.77
C PRO A 138 -15.66 -3.34 7.70
N ASP A 139 -16.46 -4.17 8.35
CA ASP A 139 -17.92 -4.01 8.39
C ASP A 139 -18.35 -2.67 9.03
N THR A 140 -17.49 -2.03 9.83
CA THR A 140 -17.74 -0.70 10.41
C THR A 140 -16.49 0.15 10.41
N THR A 141 -16.63 1.41 10.01
CA THR A 141 -15.55 2.42 9.99
C THR A 141 -16.04 3.73 10.60
N PHE A 142 -15.12 4.57 11.05
CA PHE A 142 -15.39 6.01 11.19
C PHE A 142 -15.59 6.64 9.80
N PRO A 143 -15.83 7.96 9.66
CA PRO A 143 -16.05 8.64 8.38
C PRO A 143 -14.82 8.72 7.45
N LEU A 144 -14.11 7.61 7.32
CA LEU A 144 -12.89 7.45 6.55
C LEU A 144 -12.78 6.02 6.04
N ALA A 145 -12.58 5.86 4.74
CA ALA A 145 -12.46 4.57 4.09
C ALA A 145 -11.42 4.65 2.96
N THR A 146 -10.48 3.71 2.92
CA THR A 146 -9.49 3.64 1.83
C THR A 146 -9.69 2.38 1.02
N PHE A 147 -9.60 2.52 -0.29
CA PHE A 147 -9.83 1.45 -1.26
C PHE A 147 -8.65 1.36 -2.20
N LYS A 148 -8.26 0.13 -2.52
CA LYS A 148 -7.17 -0.16 -3.45
C LYS A 148 -7.65 -1.13 -4.53
N TRP A 149 -7.26 -0.91 -5.77
CA TRP A 149 -7.67 -1.73 -6.90
C TRP A 149 -6.57 -1.93 -7.91
N THR A 150 -6.77 -2.90 -8.80
CA THR A 150 -5.95 -3.14 -9.98
C THR A 150 -6.85 -3.13 -11.21
N GLY A 151 -6.48 -2.34 -12.21
CA GLY A 151 -7.12 -2.38 -13.53
C GLY A 151 -6.22 -3.01 -14.58
N SER A 152 -6.82 -3.58 -15.61
CA SER A 152 -6.14 -4.15 -16.76
C SER A 152 -6.97 -3.94 -18.01
N ASP A 153 -6.30 -3.69 -19.12
CA ASP A 153 -6.91 -3.47 -20.43
C ASP A 153 -6.27 -4.43 -21.45
N PRO A 154 -7.06 -5.25 -22.17
CA PRO A 154 -6.53 -6.21 -23.15
C PRO A 154 -5.76 -5.58 -24.31
N ASP A 155 -6.04 -4.31 -24.61
CA ASP A 155 -5.43 -3.53 -25.67
C ASP A 155 -4.13 -2.84 -25.23
N GLY A 156 -3.80 -2.94 -23.93
CA GLY A 156 -2.53 -2.55 -23.34
C GLY A 156 -2.73 -1.92 -21.96
N ALA A 157 -1.95 -2.35 -20.96
CA ALA A 157 -2.12 -1.90 -19.57
C ALA A 157 -2.03 -0.38 -19.33
N SER A 158 -1.46 0.39 -20.28
CA SER A 158 -1.41 1.85 -20.25
C SER A 158 -2.63 2.55 -20.89
N ASN A 159 -3.65 1.80 -21.31
CA ASN A 159 -4.84 2.32 -21.99
C ASN A 159 -5.96 2.77 -21.02
N ILE A 160 -5.88 2.44 -19.72
CA ILE A 160 -6.86 2.96 -18.76
C ILE A 160 -6.64 4.46 -18.58
N ARG A 161 -7.59 5.25 -19.08
CA ARG A 161 -7.55 6.71 -19.02
C ARG A 161 -8.09 7.24 -17.70
N TYR A 162 -9.19 6.66 -17.23
CA TYR A 162 -9.83 7.03 -15.97
C TYR A 162 -10.33 5.80 -15.20
N TYR A 163 -10.33 5.92 -13.88
CA TYR A 163 -11.27 5.17 -13.05
C TYR A 163 -12.46 6.06 -12.74
N GLN A 164 -13.61 5.45 -12.56
CA GLN A 164 -14.84 6.13 -12.19
C GLN A 164 -15.41 5.49 -10.94
N TYR A 165 -15.70 6.29 -9.90
CA TYR A 165 -16.32 5.79 -8.67
C TYR A 165 -17.63 6.51 -8.33
N SER A 166 -18.54 5.82 -7.64
CA SER A 166 -19.74 6.42 -7.04
C SER A 166 -20.01 5.81 -5.66
N LEU A 167 -20.59 6.60 -4.76
CA LEU A 167 -21.00 6.16 -3.43
C LEU A 167 -22.51 5.96 -3.42
N ASN A 168 -22.96 4.77 -2.99
CA ASN A 168 -24.36 4.42 -2.73
C ASN A 168 -25.31 4.48 -3.94
N ASP A 169 -24.81 4.77 -5.14
CA ASP A 169 -25.55 4.72 -6.39
C ASP A 169 -24.66 4.27 -7.57
N THR A 170 -25.28 3.99 -8.71
CA THR A 170 -24.61 3.67 -9.97
C THR A 170 -24.92 4.69 -11.08
N ASN A 171 -25.37 5.88 -10.70
CA ASN A 171 -25.83 6.91 -11.64
C ASN A 171 -24.86 8.11 -11.69
N ASN A 172 -24.17 8.42 -10.59
CA ASN A 172 -23.39 9.65 -10.44
C ASN A 172 -21.89 9.34 -10.23
N PHE A 173 -21.24 8.88 -11.28
CA PHE A 173 -19.82 8.55 -11.24
C PHE A 173 -18.90 9.78 -11.30
N ARG A 174 -17.85 9.79 -10.47
CA ARG A 174 -16.76 10.77 -10.45
C ARG A 174 -15.50 10.15 -11.04
N ARG A 175 -14.79 10.89 -11.90
CA ARG A 175 -13.54 10.43 -12.53
C ARG A 175 -12.32 10.64 -11.63
N ILE A 176 -11.40 9.69 -11.67
CA ILE A 176 -10.04 9.72 -11.13
C ILE A 176 -9.10 9.32 -12.27
N ALA A 177 -7.90 9.90 -12.32
CA ALA A 177 -6.90 9.55 -13.34
C ALA A 177 -6.55 8.04 -13.30
N GLY A 178 -6.34 7.44 -14.49
CA GLY A 178 -6.08 6.00 -14.64
C GLY A 178 -4.76 5.51 -14.04
N ASN A 179 -3.86 6.41 -13.63
CA ASN A 179 -2.64 6.08 -12.91
C ASN A 179 -2.83 6.00 -11.38
N ILE A 180 -4.01 6.32 -10.87
CA ILE A 180 -4.33 6.22 -9.44
C ILE A 180 -5.01 4.88 -9.17
N ASN A 181 -4.52 4.17 -8.15
CA ASN A 181 -5.05 2.86 -7.75
C ASN A 181 -5.38 2.77 -6.26
N LEU A 182 -5.35 3.91 -5.56
CA LEU A 182 -5.64 4.05 -4.14
C LEU A 182 -6.48 5.31 -3.92
N LEU A 183 -7.58 5.19 -3.18
CA LEU A 183 -8.48 6.30 -2.88
C LEU A 183 -8.87 6.28 -1.42
N THR A 184 -8.65 7.38 -0.71
CA THR A 184 -9.20 7.62 0.63
C THR A 184 -10.40 8.55 0.52
N LEU A 185 -11.56 8.04 0.93
CA LEU A 185 -12.81 8.79 1.05
C LEU A 185 -13.01 9.24 2.49
N THR A 186 -13.48 10.47 2.66
CA THR A 186 -13.83 11.06 3.96
C THR A 186 -15.32 11.39 4.00
N LYS A 187 -15.79 11.93 5.13
CA LYS A 187 -17.14 12.52 5.23
C LYS A 187 -17.46 13.45 4.05
N ASP A 188 -16.55 14.35 3.70
CA ASP A 188 -16.75 15.35 2.66
C ASP A 188 -16.77 14.74 1.24
N SER A 189 -16.27 13.51 1.09
CA SER A 189 -16.42 12.77 -0.15
C SER A 189 -17.87 12.32 -0.40
N GLY A 190 -18.74 12.34 0.62
CA GLY A 190 -20.14 11.95 0.55
C GLY A 190 -20.47 10.64 1.27
N LEU A 191 -19.61 10.16 2.19
CA LEU A 191 -19.92 9.00 3.02
C LEU A 191 -21.18 9.26 3.85
N ALA A 192 -22.18 8.40 3.74
CA ALA A 192 -23.41 8.51 4.51
C ALA A 192 -23.16 8.07 5.96
N LEU A 193 -23.29 9.00 6.90
CA LEU A 193 -23.07 8.73 8.33
C LEU A 193 -24.27 8.05 8.97
N ASN A 194 -24.02 7.24 9.99
CA ASN A 194 -25.02 6.37 10.64
C ASN A 194 -25.80 5.52 9.62
N ALA A 195 -25.13 5.14 8.53
CA ALA A 195 -25.74 4.44 7.43
C ALA A 195 -24.77 3.43 6.82
N ASN A 196 -25.36 2.47 6.14
CA ASN A 196 -24.66 1.51 5.32
C ASN A 196 -24.26 2.16 3.99
N ASN A 197 -23.03 1.90 3.56
CA ASN A 197 -22.46 2.43 2.33
C ASN A 197 -22.04 1.30 1.38
N ILE A 198 -21.93 1.65 0.09
CA ILE A 198 -21.37 0.85 -0.99
C ILE A 198 -20.51 1.78 -1.88
N LEU A 199 -19.31 1.35 -2.24
CA LEU A 199 -18.48 2.02 -3.24
C LEU A 199 -18.59 1.22 -4.54
N TYR A 200 -19.01 1.88 -5.60
CA TYR A 200 -18.98 1.34 -6.96
C TYR A 200 -17.78 1.90 -7.72
N LEU A 201 -17.14 1.07 -8.54
CA LEU A 201 -15.96 1.41 -9.31
C LEU A 201 -16.04 0.79 -10.71
N ARG A 202 -15.59 1.51 -11.74
CA ARG A 202 -15.37 0.99 -13.10
C ARG A 202 -14.16 1.67 -13.74
N ALA A 203 -13.56 1.04 -14.73
CA ALA A 203 -12.49 1.63 -15.55
C ALA A 203 -13.06 2.19 -16.86
N GLU A 204 -12.39 3.21 -17.40
CA GLU A 204 -12.64 3.84 -18.70
C GLU A 204 -11.31 3.90 -19.47
N ASP A 205 -11.30 3.37 -20.68
CA ASP A 205 -10.10 3.35 -21.53
C ASP A 205 -9.92 4.65 -22.36
N GLY A 206 -8.89 4.70 -23.21
CA GLY A 206 -8.59 5.82 -24.09
C GLY A 206 -9.66 6.08 -25.15
N ALA A 207 -10.39 5.04 -25.58
CA ALA A 207 -11.44 5.08 -26.60
C ALA A 207 -12.83 5.40 -26.01
N GLY A 208 -12.96 5.38 -24.68
CA GLY A 208 -14.17 5.66 -23.91
C GLY A 208 -14.99 4.43 -23.53
N ALA A 209 -14.51 3.21 -23.76
CA ALA A 209 -15.24 2.02 -23.33
C ALA A 209 -15.09 1.80 -21.81
N LEU A 210 -16.16 1.24 -21.22
CA LEU A 210 -16.30 1.08 -19.78
C LEU A 210 -16.20 -0.39 -19.39
N SER A 211 -15.50 -0.66 -18.30
CA SER A 211 -15.56 -1.98 -17.66
C SER A 211 -16.94 -2.24 -17.04
N PRO A 212 -17.28 -3.51 -16.73
CA PRO A 212 -18.31 -3.80 -15.75
C PRO A 212 -18.07 -3.06 -14.44
N ILE A 213 -19.15 -2.72 -13.74
CA ILE A 213 -19.08 -2.10 -12.41
C ILE A 213 -18.68 -3.18 -11.40
N THR A 214 -17.63 -2.92 -10.64
CA THR A 214 -17.30 -3.65 -9.42
C THR A 214 -17.71 -2.84 -8.18
N ARG A 215 -17.80 -3.48 -7.02
CA ARG A 215 -18.15 -2.81 -5.77
C ARG A 215 -17.34 -3.31 -4.58
N MET A 216 -17.21 -2.46 -3.56
CA MET A 216 -16.71 -2.83 -2.23
C MET A 216 -17.78 -2.44 -1.20
N PRO A 217 -18.18 -3.35 -0.30
CA PRO A 217 -17.90 -4.79 -0.27
C PRO A 217 -18.42 -5.59 -1.48
N ASP A 218 -17.75 -6.68 -1.81
CA ASP A 218 -18.03 -7.52 -2.99
C ASP A 218 -19.23 -8.48 -2.81
N THR A 219 -19.48 -9.00 -1.60
CA THR A 219 -20.45 -10.09 -1.30
C THR A 219 -21.89 -9.67 -0.92
N SER A 220 -22.49 -8.70 -1.61
CA SER A 220 -23.82 -8.10 -1.34
C SER A 220 -23.97 -7.42 0.03
N ARG A 221 -22.89 -7.44 0.81
CA ARG A 221 -22.75 -6.69 2.05
C ARG A 221 -22.63 -5.19 1.78
N THR A 222 -22.73 -4.47 2.87
CA THR A 222 -22.48 -3.04 2.97
C THR A 222 -21.55 -2.81 4.16
N TRP A 223 -20.87 -1.66 4.23
CA TRP A 223 -20.14 -1.28 5.44
C TRP A 223 -20.84 -0.11 6.13
N PHE A 224 -20.88 -0.15 7.44
CA PHE A 224 -21.48 0.91 8.24
C PHE A 224 -20.46 2.02 8.50
N VAL A 225 -20.86 3.28 8.27
CA VAL A 225 -20.04 4.44 8.63
C VAL A 225 -20.64 5.10 9.85
N LYS A 226 -19.97 4.98 10.99
CA LYS A 226 -20.38 5.68 12.21
C LYS A 226 -19.79 7.09 12.25
N PRO A 227 -20.48 8.07 12.85
CA PRO A 227 -19.96 9.42 13.03
C PRO A 227 -18.82 9.44 14.05
N VAL A 228 -18.00 10.48 13.97
CA VAL A 228 -17.14 10.91 15.07
C VAL A 228 -17.98 11.79 15.98
N THR A 229 -18.10 11.41 17.25
CA THR A 229 -18.92 12.09 18.26
C THR A 229 -18.09 12.78 19.34
N SER A 230 -16.80 12.47 19.42
CA SER A 230 -15.85 13.08 20.35
C SER A 230 -14.49 13.33 19.71
N LYS A 231 -13.67 14.18 20.35
CA LYS A 231 -12.26 14.39 20.04
C LYS A 231 -11.34 13.32 20.64
N ILE A 232 -11.87 12.46 21.51
CA ILE A 232 -11.13 11.39 22.18
C ILE A 232 -11.53 10.04 21.60
N LEU A 233 -10.54 9.25 21.20
CA LEU A 233 -10.70 7.85 20.82
C LEU A 233 -10.14 6.92 21.89
N LEU A 234 -10.97 6.03 22.42
CA LEU A 234 -10.53 4.88 23.19
C LEU A 234 -10.32 3.69 22.26
N ILE A 235 -9.06 3.30 22.08
CA ILE A 235 -8.70 2.05 21.41
C ILE A 235 -8.71 0.92 22.42
N LYS A 236 -9.49 -0.11 22.14
CA LYS A 236 -9.59 -1.33 22.93
C LYS A 236 -8.77 -2.42 22.26
N ASP A 237 -7.64 -2.73 22.88
CA ASP A 237 -6.63 -3.66 22.39
C ASP A 237 -6.47 -4.87 23.33
N MET A 238 -7.59 -5.54 23.58
CA MET A 238 -7.69 -6.63 24.55
C MET A 238 -8.75 -7.65 24.12
N PRO A 239 -8.69 -8.90 24.59
CA PRO A 239 -9.70 -9.90 24.26
C PRO A 239 -11.07 -9.56 24.88
N LEU A 240 -12.13 -10.12 24.29
CA LEU A 240 -13.53 -9.92 24.73
C LEU A 240 -13.75 -10.17 26.23
N SER A 241 -13.03 -11.13 26.82
CA SER A 241 -13.13 -11.45 28.25
C SER A 241 -12.72 -10.30 29.17
N GLN A 242 -11.84 -9.41 28.72
CA GLN A 242 -11.39 -8.23 29.46
C GLN A 242 -12.13 -6.96 29.07
N PHE A 243 -12.84 -6.99 27.94
CA PHE A 243 -13.52 -5.85 27.36
C PHE A 243 -14.54 -5.23 28.30
N SER A 244 -15.37 -6.04 28.96
CA SER A 244 -16.42 -5.55 29.87
C SER A 244 -15.83 -4.86 31.10
N ILE A 245 -14.72 -5.40 31.63
CA ILE A 245 -14.03 -4.84 32.79
C ILE A 245 -13.43 -3.48 32.44
N ALA A 246 -12.65 -3.41 31.36
CA ALA A 246 -12.07 -2.16 30.89
C ALA A 246 -13.14 -1.14 30.51
N SER A 247 -14.23 -1.56 29.87
CA SER A 247 -15.33 -0.66 29.50
C SER A 247 -16.01 -0.04 30.72
N SER A 248 -16.28 -0.84 31.76
CA SER A 248 -16.81 -0.34 33.03
C SER A 248 -15.86 0.65 33.69
N TYR A 249 -14.57 0.34 33.70
CA TYR A 249 -13.52 1.22 34.21
C TYR A 249 -13.51 2.57 33.47
N PHE A 250 -13.41 2.57 32.14
CA PHE A 250 -13.33 3.81 31.36
C PHE A 250 -14.62 4.63 31.45
N ASN A 251 -15.80 3.99 31.47
CA ASN A 251 -17.07 4.69 31.69
C ASN A 251 -17.06 5.47 33.02
N ASN A 252 -16.54 4.87 34.08
CA ASN A 252 -16.45 5.53 35.39
C ASN A 252 -15.35 6.60 35.42
N ALA A 253 -14.16 6.27 34.91
CA ALA A 253 -12.98 7.11 35.01
C ALA A 253 -13.05 8.36 34.12
N PHE A 254 -13.70 8.27 32.95
CA PHE A 254 -13.91 9.42 32.07
C PHE A 254 -15.09 10.29 32.56
N ASP A 255 -16.01 9.72 33.34
CA ASP A 255 -17.11 10.44 33.99
C ASP A 255 -17.97 11.22 32.97
N THR A 256 -17.80 12.53 32.86
CA THR A 256 -18.51 13.39 31.88
C THR A 256 -17.79 13.55 30.55
N ILE A 257 -16.55 13.07 30.43
CA ILE A 257 -15.72 13.17 29.23
C ILE A 257 -16.27 12.21 28.17
N ARG A 258 -16.69 12.75 27.03
CA ARG A 258 -17.18 11.95 25.90
C ARG A 258 -16.02 11.34 25.12
N TYR A 259 -16.22 10.16 24.57
CA TYR A 259 -15.22 9.48 23.75
C TYR A 259 -15.91 8.55 22.76
N ASP A 260 -15.24 8.31 21.64
CA ASP A 260 -15.58 7.22 20.73
C ASP A 260 -14.72 6.00 21.04
N VAL A 261 -15.16 4.83 20.59
CA VAL A 261 -14.46 3.56 20.81
C VAL A 261 -14.07 2.93 19.48
N LEU A 262 -12.84 2.41 19.40
CA LEU A 262 -12.41 1.49 18.34
C LEU A 262 -11.90 0.20 18.97
N ASP A 263 -12.58 -0.90 18.67
CA ASP A 263 -12.13 -2.22 19.07
C ASP A 263 -11.24 -2.79 17.97
N ILE A 264 -9.98 -3.09 18.29
CA ILE A 264 -9.01 -3.60 17.32
C ILE A 264 -8.62 -5.05 17.59
N LYS A 265 -9.14 -5.69 18.63
CA LYS A 265 -8.64 -7.01 19.03
C LYS A 265 -9.72 -8.05 19.25
N SER A 266 -10.91 -7.66 19.69
CA SER A 266 -12.02 -8.59 19.76
C SER A 266 -12.33 -9.18 18.38
N ASN A 267 -12.92 -10.37 18.35
CA ASN A 267 -13.30 -11.07 17.11
C ASN A 267 -12.15 -11.18 16.08
N GLY A 268 -10.91 -11.33 16.56
CA GLY A 268 -9.74 -11.44 15.70
C GLY A 268 -9.33 -10.13 15.01
N GLY A 269 -9.72 -8.98 15.57
CA GLY A 269 -9.39 -7.67 15.00
C GLY A 269 -10.09 -7.39 13.68
N SER A 270 -11.32 -7.88 13.52
CA SER A 270 -12.12 -7.72 12.29
C SER A 270 -12.37 -6.26 11.90
N LEU A 271 -12.30 -5.34 12.87
CA LEU A 271 -12.46 -3.90 12.68
C LEU A 271 -11.15 -3.16 12.36
N ILE A 272 -9.99 -3.84 12.40
CA ILE A 272 -8.74 -3.23 11.94
C ILE A 272 -8.82 -3.08 10.41
N PRO A 273 -8.70 -1.86 9.87
CA PRO A 273 -8.54 -1.66 8.44
C PRO A 273 -7.36 -2.45 7.90
N LYS A 274 -7.58 -3.24 6.85
CA LYS A 274 -6.51 -4.03 6.23
C LYS A 274 -5.42 -3.16 5.62
N ILE A 275 -5.79 -1.98 5.12
CA ILE A 275 -4.86 -0.93 4.69
C ILE A 275 -4.47 -0.11 5.92
N VAL A 276 -3.38 -0.45 6.62
CA VAL A 276 -2.93 0.35 7.80
C VAL A 276 -2.55 1.78 7.39
N ASN A 277 -1.74 1.91 6.34
CA ASN A 277 -1.34 3.20 5.77
C ASN A 277 -1.98 3.39 4.39
N PRO A 278 -2.85 4.40 4.18
CA PRO A 278 -3.17 5.48 5.13
C PRO A 278 -4.36 5.20 6.06
N MET A 279 -5.23 4.21 5.82
CA MET A 279 -6.57 4.18 6.42
C MET A 279 -6.60 4.21 7.96
N PHE A 280 -5.83 3.36 8.63
CA PHE A 280 -5.82 3.33 10.10
C PHE A 280 -5.19 4.61 10.66
N ILE A 281 -4.09 5.09 10.07
CA ILE A 281 -3.43 6.34 10.46
C ILE A 281 -4.39 7.52 10.37
N GLU A 282 -5.06 7.68 9.24
CA GLU A 282 -5.99 8.79 9.04
C GLU A 282 -7.25 8.65 9.91
N THR A 283 -7.66 7.42 10.24
CA THR A 283 -8.71 7.17 11.24
C THR A 283 -8.31 7.72 12.61
N LEU A 284 -7.06 7.49 13.04
CA LEU A 284 -6.57 8.06 14.31
C LEU A 284 -6.57 9.59 14.28
N LYS A 285 -6.19 10.20 13.15
CA LYS A 285 -6.11 11.66 12.99
C LYS A 285 -7.46 12.38 13.02
N LEU A 286 -8.58 11.64 12.93
CA LEU A 286 -9.92 12.18 13.20
C LEU A 286 -10.08 12.65 14.66
N PHE A 287 -9.19 12.21 15.56
CA PHE A 287 -9.21 12.48 16.99
C PHE A 287 -8.02 13.33 17.41
N ASP A 288 -8.24 14.19 18.41
CA ASP A 288 -7.18 15.02 19.01
C ASP A 288 -6.34 14.19 20.00
N ILE A 289 -7.00 13.25 20.69
CA ILE A 289 -6.42 12.40 21.73
C ILE A 289 -6.80 10.95 21.49
N VAL A 290 -5.80 10.06 21.54
CA VAL A 290 -6.00 8.60 21.52
C VAL A 290 -5.59 8.05 22.88
N VAL A 291 -6.50 7.31 23.50
CA VAL A 291 -6.23 6.46 24.66
C VAL A 291 -6.16 5.02 24.17
N TRP A 292 -4.96 4.47 24.09
CA TRP A 292 -4.73 3.10 23.68
C TRP A 292 -4.62 2.21 24.91
N SER A 293 -5.63 1.38 25.15
CA SER A 293 -5.67 0.49 26.30
C SER A 293 -5.54 -0.96 25.85
N ALA A 294 -4.51 -1.64 26.36
CA ALA A 294 -4.27 -3.06 26.17
C ALA A 294 -4.17 -3.80 27.51
N ASN A 295 -4.11 -5.13 27.45
CA ASN A 295 -4.04 -5.99 28.63
C ASN A 295 -2.59 -6.13 29.16
N GLN A 296 -2.40 -6.92 30.22
CA GLN A 296 -1.18 -7.09 31.01
C GLN A 296 0.03 -7.73 30.28
N GLY A 297 -0.09 -8.12 29.01
CA GLY A 297 1.06 -8.57 28.21
C GLY A 297 1.75 -9.87 28.68
N ASN A 298 1.05 -10.75 29.41
CA ASN A 298 1.66 -12.00 29.89
C ASN A 298 1.65 -13.10 28.81
N VAL A 299 0.56 -13.24 28.06
CA VAL A 299 0.43 -14.23 26.98
C VAL A 299 0.12 -13.53 25.66
N THR A 300 0.33 -14.21 24.53
CA THR A 300 0.13 -13.62 23.19
C THR A 300 -1.25 -12.97 23.01
N SER A 301 -2.30 -13.58 23.58
CA SER A 301 -3.67 -13.03 23.54
C SER A 301 -3.84 -11.73 24.34
N ASP A 302 -2.93 -11.41 25.26
CA ASP A 302 -2.97 -10.22 26.12
C ASP A 302 -2.05 -9.09 25.64
N ASN A 303 -1.09 -9.39 24.77
CA ASN A 303 -0.13 -8.42 24.26
C ASN A 303 -0.82 -7.32 23.45
N ALA A 304 -0.43 -6.06 23.63
CA ALA A 304 -0.88 -5.02 22.70
C ALA A 304 -0.47 -5.35 21.25
N ASN A 305 -1.21 -4.82 20.28
CA ASN A 305 -0.88 -4.82 18.86
C ASN A 305 0.28 -3.84 18.58
N PHE A 306 1.48 -4.16 19.09
CA PHE A 306 2.67 -3.30 18.97
C PHE A 306 3.11 -3.06 17.52
N GLU A 307 2.89 -4.01 16.61
CA GLU A 307 3.16 -3.83 15.18
C GLU A 307 2.24 -2.77 14.56
N LEU A 308 0.94 -2.81 14.89
CA LEU A 308 -0.01 -1.81 14.43
C LEU A 308 0.33 -0.43 15.01
N ALA A 309 0.67 -0.39 16.31
CA ALA A 309 1.11 0.82 16.99
C ALA A 309 2.37 1.43 16.33
N GLN A 310 3.40 0.60 16.07
CA GLN A 310 4.63 1.01 15.41
C GLN A 310 4.39 1.60 14.02
N ASN A 311 3.49 1.01 13.24
CA ASN A 311 3.19 1.44 11.88
C ASN A 311 2.22 2.64 11.80
N SER A 312 1.66 3.11 12.92
CA SER A 312 0.64 4.16 12.92
C SER A 312 0.90 5.34 13.84
N LEU A 313 1.36 5.08 15.07
CA LEU A 313 1.51 6.11 16.09
C LEU A 313 2.59 7.16 15.78
N PRO A 314 3.73 6.85 15.13
CA PRO A 314 4.67 7.89 14.71
C PRO A 314 4.01 8.95 13.82
N PHE A 315 3.22 8.53 12.83
CA PHE A 315 2.53 9.45 11.91
C PHE A 315 1.42 10.24 12.61
N TYR A 316 0.71 9.62 13.55
CA TYR A 316 -0.30 10.28 14.38
C TYR A 316 0.34 11.35 15.29
N LEU A 317 1.42 11.02 16.00
CA LEU A 317 2.14 11.96 16.88
C LEU A 317 2.80 13.11 16.10
N LEU A 318 3.36 12.83 14.92
CA LEU A 318 3.92 13.86 14.03
C LEU A 318 2.86 14.89 13.58
N SER A 319 1.58 14.50 13.50
CA SER A 319 0.48 15.43 13.23
C SER A 319 0.08 16.30 14.44
N GLY A 320 0.87 16.29 15.52
CA GLY A 320 0.67 17.12 16.70
C GLY A 320 -0.37 16.59 17.69
N ARG A 321 -0.88 15.38 17.45
CA ARG A 321 -1.91 14.73 18.26
C ARG A 321 -1.34 14.13 19.54
N LYS A 322 -2.22 13.75 20.47
CA LYS A 322 -1.86 13.30 21.82
C LYS A 322 -2.19 11.83 22.02
N LEU A 323 -1.33 11.11 22.75
CA LEU A 323 -1.44 9.68 23.00
C LEU A 323 -1.23 9.38 24.49
N PHE A 324 -2.20 8.67 25.08
CA PHE A 324 -1.97 7.92 26.31
C PHE A 324 -2.02 6.42 25.99
N PHE A 325 -0.88 5.73 26.14
CA PHE A 325 -0.76 4.29 25.89
C PHE A 325 -0.60 3.55 27.21
N THR A 326 -1.50 2.61 27.51
CA THR A 326 -1.48 1.81 28.74
C THR A 326 -1.60 0.33 28.40
N THR A 327 -0.61 -0.46 28.85
CA THR A 327 -0.44 -1.87 28.49
C THR A 327 0.44 -2.58 29.51
N GLY A 328 0.51 -3.90 29.49
CA GLY A 328 1.63 -4.64 30.05
C GLY A 328 2.57 -5.15 28.94
N LEU A 329 3.81 -5.49 29.30
CA LEU A 329 4.84 -5.82 28.33
C LEU A 329 5.00 -7.36 28.11
N PRO A 330 5.08 -7.83 26.85
CA PRO A 330 5.22 -9.25 26.47
C PRO A 330 6.43 -9.97 27.05
N ASN A 331 6.28 -11.19 27.54
CA ASN A 331 7.38 -11.96 28.17
C ASN A 331 8.68 -12.09 27.36
N ALA A 332 8.64 -12.12 26.03
CA ALA A 332 9.82 -12.19 25.17
C ALA A 332 10.39 -10.78 24.89
N GLU A 333 11.55 -10.45 25.49
CA GLU A 333 12.20 -9.13 25.38
C GLU A 333 12.52 -8.71 23.93
N THR A 334 12.93 -9.66 23.09
CA THR A 334 13.36 -9.39 21.71
C THR A 334 12.22 -9.01 20.76
N GLN A 335 10.97 -9.33 21.09
CA GLN A 335 9.83 -9.12 20.18
C GLN A 335 9.25 -7.69 20.21
N VAL A 336 9.57 -6.89 21.22
CA VAL A 336 8.82 -5.65 21.52
C VAL A 336 9.71 -4.42 21.50
N GLN A 337 11.02 -4.58 21.71
CA GLN A 337 11.91 -3.44 21.85
C GLN A 337 11.95 -2.59 20.57
N GLY A 338 12.05 -3.22 19.39
CA GLY A 338 11.98 -2.51 18.11
C GLY A 338 10.61 -1.86 17.84
N SER A 339 9.52 -2.48 18.28
CA SER A 339 8.17 -1.98 18.05
C SER A 339 7.71 -0.91 19.03
N LEU A 340 8.29 -0.84 20.23
CA LEU A 340 7.97 0.19 21.23
C LEU A 340 8.80 1.47 21.02
N ILE A 341 10.11 1.34 20.77
CA ILE A 341 11.06 2.47 20.73
C ILE A 341 10.73 3.49 19.64
N ASN A 342 10.08 3.07 18.54
CA ASN A 342 9.78 3.97 17.42
C ASN A 342 8.74 5.06 17.71
N TRP A 343 7.96 4.92 18.77
CA TRP A 343 6.93 5.91 19.14
C TRP A 343 6.88 6.22 20.63
N ALA A 344 7.34 5.31 21.50
CA ALA A 344 7.41 5.55 22.94
C ALA A 344 8.69 6.31 23.33
N PRO A 345 8.63 7.24 24.30
CA PRO A 345 9.78 8.00 24.77
C PRO A 345 10.65 7.16 25.73
N ILE A 346 11.19 6.03 25.25
CA ILE A 346 12.04 5.14 26.04
C ILE A 346 13.37 4.90 25.32
N ASP A 347 14.39 4.58 26.10
CA ASP A 347 15.64 4.01 25.57
C ASP A 347 15.50 2.50 25.39
N SER A 348 15.03 1.82 26.43
CA SER A 348 14.94 0.36 26.43
C SER A 348 13.94 -0.16 27.48
N ILE A 349 13.61 -1.44 27.39
CA ILE A 349 12.82 -2.15 28.41
C ILE A 349 13.81 -2.72 29.45
N SER A 350 13.45 -2.65 30.73
CA SER A 350 14.24 -3.25 31.80
C SER A 350 14.26 -4.78 31.66
N SER A 351 15.44 -5.38 31.80
CA SER A 351 15.61 -6.84 31.88
C SER A 351 15.07 -7.42 33.20
N CYS A 352 14.81 -6.57 34.21
CA CYS A 352 14.18 -7.05 35.42
C CYS A 352 12.66 -7.19 35.26
N THR A 353 12.14 -8.33 35.72
CA THR A 353 10.71 -8.62 35.80
C THR A 353 10.26 -8.82 37.25
N ILE A 354 9.24 -8.05 37.65
CA ILE A 354 8.49 -8.25 38.89
C ILE A 354 7.45 -9.33 38.62
N ALA A 355 7.59 -10.50 39.27
CA ALA A 355 6.71 -11.63 39.01
C ALA A 355 5.25 -11.34 39.36
N LEU A 356 5.01 -10.69 40.51
CA LEU A 356 3.69 -10.44 41.07
C LEU A 356 3.65 -9.06 41.75
N VAL A 357 2.61 -8.30 41.47
CA VAL A 357 2.21 -7.10 42.23
C VAL A 357 0.86 -7.41 42.86
N SER A 358 0.84 -7.50 44.19
CA SER A 358 -0.35 -7.84 44.96
C SER A 358 -1.41 -6.74 44.90
N ASN A 359 -2.67 -7.12 45.09
CA ASN A 359 -3.76 -6.18 45.36
C ASN A 359 -3.39 -5.29 46.56
N GLY A 360 -3.71 -3.99 46.49
CA GLY A 360 -3.42 -3.00 47.52
C GLY A 360 -2.03 -2.36 47.44
N VAL A 361 -1.15 -2.78 46.52
CA VAL A 361 0.14 -2.12 46.31
C VAL A 361 -0.07 -0.79 45.59
N SER A 362 0.38 0.31 46.20
CA SER A 362 0.37 1.65 45.61
C SER A 362 1.62 1.92 44.78
N LEU A 363 1.45 2.63 43.66
CA LEU A 363 2.54 3.20 42.88
C LEU A 363 3.18 4.36 43.65
N ILE A 364 4.48 4.55 43.43
CA ILE A 364 5.26 5.67 43.97
C ILE A 364 5.27 6.79 42.92
N ASN A 365 4.72 7.94 43.27
CA ASN A 365 4.80 9.15 42.46
C ASN A 365 6.24 9.67 42.41
N THR A 366 6.74 9.88 41.19
CA THR A 366 7.92 10.73 40.94
C THR A 366 7.45 12.13 40.56
N ASP A 367 6.35 12.24 39.80
CA ASP A 367 5.62 13.49 39.59
C ASP A 367 4.45 13.57 40.60
N ASN A 368 4.58 14.46 41.59
CA ASN A 368 3.61 14.65 42.66
C ASN A 368 2.31 15.35 42.21
N SER A 369 2.25 15.84 40.97
CA SER A 369 1.02 16.41 40.41
C SER A 369 0.02 15.34 39.95
N TYR A 370 0.44 14.08 39.88
CA TYR A 370 -0.41 12.94 39.56
C TYR A 370 -0.97 12.29 40.84
N PRO A 371 -2.16 11.67 40.81
CA PRO A 371 -2.72 11.01 41.97
C PRO A 371 -2.00 9.70 42.30
N VAL A 372 -2.06 9.22 43.55
CA VAL A 372 -1.49 7.91 43.91
C VAL A 372 -2.41 6.79 43.42
N LEU A 373 -1.91 5.94 42.53
CA LEU A 373 -2.67 4.81 41.99
C LEU A 373 -2.37 3.54 42.79
N THR A 374 -3.39 2.71 43.03
CA THR A 374 -3.26 1.47 43.81
C THR A 374 -3.85 0.31 43.04
N ALA A 375 -3.12 -0.81 42.99
CA ALA A 375 -3.57 -2.03 42.36
C ALA A 375 -4.86 -2.53 43.01
N SER A 376 -5.91 -2.77 42.21
CA SER A 376 -7.20 -3.34 42.66
C SER A 376 -7.26 -4.86 42.47
N THR A 377 -6.29 -5.42 41.76
CA THR A 377 -6.18 -6.86 41.50
C THR A 377 -4.71 -7.25 41.37
N LEU A 378 -4.44 -8.55 41.35
CA LEU A 378 -3.11 -9.10 41.14
C LEU A 378 -2.63 -8.77 39.71
N ILE A 379 -1.45 -8.18 39.59
CA ILE A 379 -0.79 -7.93 38.29
C ILE A 379 0.41 -8.85 38.19
N GLN A 380 0.52 -9.55 37.06
CA GLN A 380 1.60 -10.51 36.83
C GLN A 380 2.64 -9.94 35.88
N ARG A 381 3.91 -10.28 36.13
CA ARG A 381 5.04 -10.07 35.20
C ARG A 381 5.20 -8.63 34.72
N VAL A 382 5.29 -7.69 35.65
CA VAL A 382 5.54 -6.28 35.31
C VAL A 382 7.01 -6.07 35.01
N ARG A 383 7.30 -5.36 33.91
CA ARG A 383 8.64 -4.92 33.55
C ARG A 383 8.77 -3.41 33.55
N GLY A 384 9.98 -2.97 33.87
CA GLY A 384 10.30 -1.55 33.92
C GLY A 384 10.68 -0.95 32.59
N LEU A 385 10.73 0.38 32.58
CA LEU A 385 11.26 1.18 31.49
C LEU A 385 12.64 1.74 31.85
N LYS A 386 13.50 1.88 30.85
CA LYS A 386 14.68 2.73 30.89
C LYS A 386 14.44 3.92 29.97
N THR A 387 14.72 5.11 30.49
CA THR A 387 14.39 6.39 29.84
C THR A 387 15.66 7.19 29.59
N THR A 388 15.58 8.08 28.59
CA THR A 388 16.57 9.12 28.32
C THR A 388 15.88 10.49 28.33
N GLU A 389 16.64 11.53 28.64
CA GLU A 389 16.15 12.92 28.54
C GLU A 389 15.63 13.21 27.11
N PRO A 390 14.54 13.98 26.94
CA PRO A 390 13.85 14.83 27.93
C PRO A 390 12.71 14.15 28.72
N THR A 391 12.60 12.82 28.64
CA THR A 391 11.51 12.03 29.23
C THR A 391 11.42 12.23 30.75
N GLN A 392 10.20 12.43 31.25
CA GLN A 392 9.93 12.53 32.69
C GLN A 392 9.22 11.30 33.23
N ILE A 393 9.61 10.86 34.43
CA ILE A 393 9.03 9.70 35.10
C ILE A 393 7.82 10.15 35.93
N ILE A 394 6.69 9.47 35.75
CA ILE A 394 5.45 9.73 36.50
C ILE A 394 5.36 8.78 37.69
N TYR A 395 5.41 7.46 37.43
CA TYR A 395 5.20 6.43 38.44
C TYR A 395 6.29 5.37 38.44
N ARG A 396 6.55 4.85 39.65
CA ARG A 396 7.37 3.68 39.90
C ARG A 396 6.58 2.64 40.70
N LEU A 397 6.89 1.37 40.50
CA LEU A 397 6.56 0.32 41.45
C LEU A 397 7.58 0.31 42.59
N PRO A 398 7.16 -0.02 43.83
CA PRO A 398 8.07 -0.23 44.95
C PRO A 398 9.10 -1.32 44.65
N ILE A 399 10.18 -1.32 45.45
CA ILE A 399 11.23 -2.33 45.39
C ILE A 399 10.63 -3.73 45.50
N SER A 400 11.02 -4.61 44.57
CA SER A 400 10.76 -6.04 44.64
C SER A 400 12.06 -6.81 44.87
N THR A 401 11.95 -8.03 45.39
CA THR A 401 13.10 -8.92 45.60
C THR A 401 13.91 -9.16 44.33
N ASN A 402 13.24 -9.19 43.16
CA ASN A 402 13.89 -9.44 41.88
C ASN A 402 14.59 -8.21 41.30
N CYS A 403 14.00 -7.01 41.42
CA CYS A 403 14.53 -5.80 40.77
C CYS A 403 15.42 -4.95 41.67
N GLN A 404 15.39 -5.16 42.99
CA GLN A 404 16.22 -4.51 43.99
C GLN A 404 16.24 -2.96 43.91
N SER A 405 15.29 -2.37 43.19
CA SER A 405 15.15 -0.95 42.92
C SER A 405 13.71 -0.63 42.55
N ASN A 406 13.33 0.65 42.65
CA ASN A 406 12.00 1.10 42.24
C ASN A 406 11.89 1.08 40.71
N THR A 407 10.99 0.23 40.20
CA THR A 407 10.83 -0.02 38.76
C THR A 407 9.99 1.07 38.10
N VAL A 408 10.50 1.76 37.08
CA VAL A 408 9.74 2.77 36.32
C VAL A 408 8.63 2.11 35.51
N VAL A 409 7.39 2.55 35.68
CA VAL A 409 6.23 1.97 34.99
C VAL A 409 5.35 3.00 34.28
N ALA A 410 5.58 4.30 34.48
CA ALA A 410 4.88 5.33 33.72
C ALA A 410 5.75 6.55 33.49
N ILE A 411 5.65 7.12 32.29
CA ILE A 411 6.49 8.22 31.81
C ILE A 411 5.70 9.14 30.89
N LYS A 412 6.21 10.35 30.69
CA LYS A 412 5.77 11.30 29.67
C LYS A 412 6.97 11.78 28.85
N ASP A 413 6.76 12.02 27.56
CA ASP A 413 7.81 12.44 26.62
C ASP A 413 8.50 13.76 26.99
N GLN A 414 7.83 14.65 27.71
CA GLN A 414 8.39 15.89 28.22
C GLN A 414 7.65 16.40 29.47
N ALA A 415 8.29 17.26 30.25
CA ALA A 415 7.75 17.79 31.49
C ALA A 415 6.47 18.63 31.31
N VAL A 416 6.44 19.44 30.25
CA VAL A 416 5.41 20.46 29.97
C VAL A 416 4.78 20.16 28.61
N ASN A 417 3.45 20.19 28.54
CA ASN A 417 2.66 19.91 27.33
C ASN A 417 3.02 18.57 26.64
N PRO A 418 3.12 17.44 27.38
CA PRO A 418 3.49 16.16 26.80
C PRO A 418 2.56 15.77 25.66
N LYS A 419 3.09 15.04 24.67
CA LYS A 419 2.29 14.48 23.57
C LYS A 419 2.11 12.98 23.71
N ASN A 420 3.03 12.31 24.40
CA ASN A 420 2.98 10.87 24.61
C ASN A 420 3.18 10.53 26.09
N ILE A 421 2.20 9.84 26.66
CA ILE A 421 2.27 9.27 28.01
C ILE A 421 2.18 7.74 27.86
N LEU A 422 3.18 7.03 28.38
CA LEU A 422 3.22 5.57 28.38
C LEU A 422 3.12 5.05 29.80
N MET A 423 2.28 4.03 30.00
CA MET A 423 2.20 3.25 31.23
C MET A 423 2.31 1.75 30.91
N THR A 424 3.29 1.06 31.50
CA THR A 424 3.55 -0.38 31.32
C THR A 424 2.85 -1.26 32.35
N VAL A 425 1.85 -0.68 33.01
CA VAL A 425 0.82 -1.38 33.78
C VAL A 425 -0.53 -0.96 33.20
N PRO A 426 -1.43 -1.90 32.85
CA PRO A 426 -2.76 -1.53 32.38
C PRO A 426 -3.50 -0.75 33.46
N VAL A 427 -3.92 0.48 33.12
CA VAL A 427 -4.42 1.46 34.10
C VAL A 427 -5.70 0.98 34.81
N TYR A 428 -6.49 0.14 34.15
CA TYR A 428 -7.72 -0.42 34.73
C TYR A 428 -7.46 -1.48 35.82
N TYR A 429 -6.23 -1.96 35.97
CA TYR A 429 -5.80 -2.79 37.12
C TYR A 429 -5.45 -1.94 38.36
N LEU A 430 -5.39 -0.61 38.21
CA LEU A 430 -4.99 0.33 39.25
C LEU A 430 -6.21 1.13 39.78
N ASN A 431 -7.36 0.45 39.93
CA ASN A 431 -8.64 1.08 40.24
C ASN A 431 -9.13 0.79 41.67
N ALA A 432 -8.25 0.83 42.68
CA ALA A 432 -8.66 0.57 44.06
C ALA A 432 -9.64 1.64 44.60
N ASP A 433 -9.54 2.87 44.10
CA ASP A 433 -10.52 3.95 44.33
C ASP A 433 -10.95 4.56 42.97
N PRO A 434 -12.23 4.44 42.57
CA PRO A 434 -12.72 5.01 41.33
C PRO A 434 -12.57 6.54 41.22
N ASN A 435 -12.59 7.27 42.35
CA ASN A 435 -12.41 8.73 42.33
C ASN A 435 -10.98 9.12 41.93
N VAL A 436 -10.00 8.32 42.34
CA VAL A 436 -8.58 8.50 41.96
C VAL A 436 -8.42 8.32 40.45
N SER A 437 -9.11 7.35 39.85
CA SER A 437 -9.12 7.15 38.39
C SER A 437 -9.71 8.36 37.64
N LYS A 438 -10.77 8.99 38.18
CA LYS A 438 -11.30 10.24 37.61
C LYS A 438 -10.27 11.37 37.67
N ILE A 439 -9.57 11.53 38.80
CA ILE A 439 -8.51 12.54 38.95
C ILE A 439 -7.38 12.28 37.95
N LEU A 440 -6.99 11.02 37.74
CA LEU A 440 -5.96 10.64 36.77
C LEU A 440 -6.32 11.09 35.35
N PHE A 441 -7.53 10.80 34.89
CA PHE A 441 -7.91 11.18 33.52
C PHE A 441 -8.17 12.68 33.36
N ARG A 442 -8.60 13.40 34.40
CA ARG A 442 -8.60 14.87 34.36
C ARG A 442 -7.17 15.39 34.22
N LYS A 443 -6.23 14.88 35.01
CA LYS A 443 -4.80 15.24 34.92
C LYS A 443 -4.23 14.96 33.52
N ILE A 444 -4.44 13.76 32.97
CA ILE A 444 -3.90 13.40 31.65
C ILE A 444 -4.60 14.16 30.51
N LEU A 445 -5.92 14.13 30.46
CA LEU A 445 -6.67 14.61 29.31
C LEU A 445 -6.79 16.14 29.32
N ILE A 446 -7.09 16.74 30.46
CA ILE A 446 -7.33 18.18 30.58
C ILE A 446 -6.02 18.91 30.84
N ASP A 447 -5.32 18.60 31.94
CA ASP A 447 -4.17 19.41 32.37
C ASP A 447 -2.93 19.20 31.48
N GLU A 448 -2.65 17.97 31.06
CA GLU A 448 -1.45 17.64 30.27
C GLU A 448 -1.70 17.72 28.76
N PHE A 449 -2.83 17.22 28.27
CA PHE A 449 -3.17 17.21 26.84
C PHE A 449 -3.99 18.41 26.38
N GLY A 450 -4.54 19.21 27.29
CA GLY A 450 -5.30 20.42 26.95
C GLY A 450 -6.69 20.14 26.36
N TYR A 451 -7.33 19.04 26.75
CA TYR A 451 -8.72 18.76 26.38
C TYR A 451 -9.67 19.75 27.06
N ASN A 452 -10.33 20.58 26.26
CA ASN A 452 -11.31 21.57 26.69
C ASN A 452 -12.74 21.16 26.32
#